data_AF-A0A496LE99-F1
#
_entry.id   AF-A0A496LE99-F1
#
_cell.length_a   1.000
_cell.length_b   1.000
_cell.length_c   1.000
_cell.angle_alpha   90.00
_cell.angle_beta   90.00
_cell.angle_gamma   90.00
#
_symmetry.space_group_name_H-M   'P 1'
#
loop_
_entity.id
_entity.type
_entity.pdbx_description
1 polymer ?
#
loop_
_entity_poly.entity_id
_entity_poly.type
_entity_poly.pdbx_seq_one_letter_code
_entity_poly.pdbx_strand_id
1 'polypeptide(L)'
;MKLLSKIVNILWISSLMAVIGCVILPENFVFAGNNTYILDIAKDNISSTENENIQVGDTNNLASPMGVADYQELEKTYPYDLNDPNNAKTTIEYDEVTGNYIMRTMIGDMEVTTPFVMSGEEYKAYSLRRDMADYWKNRNSEAMKSYDDKFKLTDMKFSLGAADK
;
A
#
# COMPACT_ATOMS: atom_id res chain seq x y z
N MET A 1 -7.67 -56.02 -16.37
CA MET A 1 -7.92 -54.96 -17.37
C MET A 1 -8.64 -53.72 -16.83
N LYS A 2 -9.58 -53.79 -15.87
CA LYS A 2 -10.36 -52.62 -15.41
C LYS A 2 -9.57 -51.53 -14.67
N LEU A 3 -8.42 -51.85 -14.05
CA LEU A 3 -7.59 -50.88 -13.33
C LEU A 3 -6.75 -49.99 -14.27
N LEU A 4 -6.20 -50.58 -15.33
CA LEU A 4 -5.40 -49.85 -16.33
C LEU A 4 -6.24 -48.79 -17.06
N SER A 5 -7.50 -49.12 -17.37
CA SER A 5 -8.45 -48.16 -17.97
C SER A 5 -8.77 -46.96 -17.05
N LYS A 6 -8.86 -47.18 -15.73
CA LYS A 6 -9.13 -46.09 -14.77
C LYS A 6 -7.96 -45.10 -14.66
N ILE A 7 -6.73 -45.61 -14.70
CA ILE A 7 -5.51 -44.78 -14.64
C ILE A 7 -5.38 -43.94 -15.91
N VAL A 8 -5.65 -44.52 -17.09
CA VAL A 8 -5.62 -43.79 -18.36
C VAL A 8 -6.65 -42.66 -18.39
N ASN A 9 -7.88 -42.91 -17.89
CA ASN A 9 -8.91 -41.87 -17.81
C ASN A 9 -8.53 -40.72 -16.88
N ILE A 10 -7.90 -41.00 -15.73
CA ILE A 10 -7.44 -39.97 -14.80
C ILE A 10 -6.34 -39.09 -15.41
N LEU A 11 -5.38 -39.70 -16.12
CA LEU A 11 -4.33 -38.95 -16.83
C LEU A 11 -4.92 -38.06 -17.92
N TRP A 12 -5.95 -38.55 -18.63
CA TRP A 12 -6.63 -37.78 -19.67
C TRP A 12 -7.42 -36.59 -19.10
N ILE A 13 -8.12 -36.78 -17.98
CA ILE A 13 -8.86 -35.71 -17.29
C ILE A 13 -7.92 -34.65 -16.70
N SER A 14 -6.77 -35.05 -16.14
CA SER A 14 -5.76 -34.10 -15.65
C SER A 14 -5.17 -33.24 -16.77
N SER A 15 -4.91 -33.83 -17.93
CA SER A 15 -4.42 -33.09 -19.11
C SER A 15 -5.47 -32.08 -19.62
N LEU A 16 -6.74 -32.49 -19.67
CA LEU A 16 -7.86 -31.62 -20.07
C LEU A 16 -8.02 -30.43 -19.11
N MET A 17 -7.93 -30.66 -17.79
CA MET A 17 -8.01 -29.58 -16.79
C MET A 17 -6.82 -28.61 -16.88
N ALA A 18 -5.61 -29.09 -17.18
CA ALA A 18 -4.46 -28.22 -17.38
C ALA A 18 -4.58 -27.33 -18.63
N VAL A 19 -5.12 -27.88 -19.72
CA VAL A 19 -5.38 -27.11 -20.95
C VAL A 19 -6.48 -26.07 -20.74
N ILE A 20 -7.58 -26.43 -20.07
CA ILE A 20 -8.67 -25.51 -19.74
C ILE A 20 -8.19 -24.42 -18.76
N GLY A 21 -7.35 -24.76 -17.78
CA GLY A 21 -6.73 -23.80 -16.87
C GLY A 21 -5.84 -22.77 -17.57
N CYS A 22 -5.21 -23.14 -18.68
CA CYS A 22 -4.41 -22.21 -19.50
C CYS A 22 -5.29 -21.29 -20.37
N VAL A 23 -6.47 -21.75 -20.79
CA VAL A 23 -7.41 -21.00 -21.66
C VAL A 23 -8.32 -20.04 -20.88
N ILE A 24 -8.56 -20.27 -19.58
CA ILE A 24 -9.39 -19.41 -18.73
C ILE A 24 -8.58 -18.28 -18.06
N LEU A 25 -7.27 -18.23 -18.24
CA LEU A 25 -6.50 -17.06 -17.86
C LEU A 25 -6.64 -16.01 -18.97
N PRO A 26 -7.32 -14.86 -18.72
CA PRO A 26 -7.21 -13.74 -19.63
C PRO A 26 -5.73 -13.36 -19.78
N GLU A 27 -5.35 -12.89 -20.98
CA GLU A 27 -3.97 -12.62 -21.43
C GLU A 27 -3.22 -11.53 -20.63
N ASN A 28 -3.73 -11.15 -19.46
CA ASN A 28 -3.21 -10.13 -18.56
C ASN A 28 -2.68 -10.69 -17.22
N PHE A 29 -2.52 -12.01 -17.06
CA PHE A 29 -1.76 -12.57 -15.94
C PHE A 29 -0.24 -12.46 -16.18
N VAL A 30 0.24 -11.22 -16.20
CA VAL A 30 1.67 -10.91 -16.15
C VAL A 30 2.16 -11.24 -14.75
N PHE A 31 3.03 -12.24 -14.63
CA PHE A 31 3.88 -12.40 -13.45
C PHE A 31 4.64 -11.08 -13.28
N ALA A 32 4.28 -10.32 -12.25
CA ALA A 32 4.89 -9.04 -11.92
C ALA A 32 6.34 -9.26 -11.47
N GLY A 33 7.24 -9.42 -12.44
CA GLY A 33 8.58 -8.89 -12.32
C GLY A 33 8.48 -7.37 -12.36
N ASN A 34 9.05 -6.73 -11.34
CA ASN A 34 9.61 -5.38 -11.38
C ASN A 34 8.78 -4.25 -12.05
N ASN A 35 7.93 -3.60 -11.25
CA ASN A 35 7.85 -2.14 -11.05
C ASN A 35 7.87 -1.18 -12.26
N THR A 36 7.01 -1.33 -13.28
CA THR A 36 6.93 -0.35 -14.39
C THR A 36 5.72 0.59 -14.40
N TYR A 37 4.84 0.58 -13.40
CA TYR A 37 3.64 1.46 -13.40
C TYR A 37 3.66 2.61 -12.37
N ILE A 38 4.81 2.92 -11.75
CA ILE A 38 4.91 3.99 -10.72
C ILE A 38 5.69 5.25 -11.20
N LEU A 39 6.20 5.29 -12.44
CA LEU A 39 7.20 6.29 -12.85
C LEU A 39 6.76 7.40 -13.83
N ASP A 40 5.47 7.51 -14.17
CA ASP A 40 4.99 8.51 -15.15
C ASP A 40 4.15 9.66 -14.55
N ILE A 41 4.01 9.77 -13.23
CA ILE A 41 3.22 10.85 -12.58
C ILE A 41 4.11 11.92 -11.90
N ALA A 42 5.44 11.81 -11.97
CA ALA A 42 6.34 12.72 -11.22
C ALA A 42 7.57 13.18 -12.01
N LYS A 43 7.40 13.81 -13.19
CA LYS A 43 8.54 14.37 -13.95
C LYS A 43 8.42 15.85 -14.33
N ASP A 44 7.46 16.56 -13.76
CA ASP A 44 7.09 17.90 -14.17
C ASP A 44 6.93 18.82 -12.96
N ASN A 45 7.98 18.91 -12.13
CA ASN A 45 8.47 20.16 -11.53
C ASN A 45 9.58 19.94 -10.49
N ILE A 46 10.83 19.74 -10.93
CA ILE A 46 12.00 20.10 -10.11
C ILE A 46 12.92 20.95 -10.99
N SER A 47 12.67 22.27 -10.96
CA SER A 47 13.64 23.27 -11.42
C SER A 47 14.50 23.63 -10.21
N SER A 48 15.77 23.28 -10.29
CA SER A 48 16.79 23.70 -9.34
C SER A 48 17.13 25.17 -9.57
N THR A 49 17.06 26.03 -8.54
CA THR A 49 17.71 27.34 -8.59
C THR A 49 18.25 27.74 -7.22
N GLU A 50 19.57 27.71 -7.14
CA GLU A 50 20.52 28.59 -6.44
C GLU A 50 20.36 28.93 -4.95
N ASN A 51 21.47 28.68 -4.24
CA ASN A 51 21.69 28.90 -2.82
C ASN A 51 21.91 30.40 -2.51
N GLU A 52 21.06 30.99 -1.67
CA GLU A 52 21.39 32.22 -0.94
C GLU A 52 21.47 31.93 0.57
N ASN A 53 22.61 32.29 1.15
CA ASN A 53 22.97 32.00 2.54
C ASN A 53 22.48 33.15 3.43
N ILE A 54 21.43 32.92 4.25
CA ILE A 54 20.93 33.92 5.21
C ILE A 54 21.28 33.50 6.65
N GLN A 55 21.90 34.43 7.36
CA GLN A 55 22.43 34.30 8.72
C GLN A 55 21.32 33.98 9.74
N VAL A 56 21.60 32.99 10.59
CA VAL A 56 20.72 32.42 11.61
C VAL A 56 20.46 33.42 12.75
N GLY A 57 19.22 33.87 12.86
CA GLY A 57 18.69 34.63 14.00
C GLY A 57 17.31 34.09 14.39
N ASP A 58 17.27 33.36 15.51
CA ASP A 58 16.09 32.96 16.30
C ASP A 58 14.80 32.55 15.53
N THR A 59 14.83 31.38 14.86
CA THR A 59 13.71 30.82 14.08
C THR A 59 13.14 29.52 14.65
N ASN A 60 13.38 29.19 15.93
CA ASN A 60 13.01 27.89 16.52
C ASN A 60 11.50 27.59 16.59
N ASN A 61 10.63 28.46 16.07
CA ASN A 61 9.20 28.20 15.90
C ASN A 61 8.59 28.90 14.67
N LEU A 62 9.39 29.16 13.62
CA LEU A 62 8.84 29.56 12.33
C LEU A 62 8.66 28.32 11.48
N ALA A 63 7.41 28.10 11.10
CA ALA A 63 6.96 27.02 10.23
C ALA A 63 7.91 26.82 9.04
N SER A 64 8.48 25.62 8.96
CA SER A 64 9.13 25.16 7.73
C SER A 64 8.09 25.20 6.60
N PRO A 65 8.38 25.86 5.47
CA PRO A 65 7.48 25.86 4.32
C PRO A 65 7.31 24.41 3.85
N MET A 66 6.05 23.96 3.73
CA MET A 66 5.59 22.71 3.09
C MET A 66 6.71 21.85 2.49
N GLY A 67 7.41 21.10 3.33
CA GLY A 67 8.59 20.37 2.93
C GLY A 67 9.09 19.57 4.10
N VAL A 68 9.01 18.25 3.97
CA VAL A 68 9.61 17.32 4.92
C VAL A 68 11.13 17.43 4.72
N ALA A 69 11.82 18.05 5.67
CA ALA A 69 13.27 18.21 5.58
C ALA A 69 14.00 16.92 5.97
N ASP A 70 13.41 16.13 6.86
CA ASP A 70 13.98 14.89 7.38
C ASP A 70 12.93 13.81 7.64
N TYR A 71 13.34 12.54 7.60
CA TYR A 71 12.43 11.39 7.85
C TYR A 71 11.79 11.44 9.24
N GLN A 72 12.46 12.04 10.23
CA GLN A 72 11.97 12.22 11.58
C GLN A 72 10.76 13.18 11.68
N GLU A 73 10.57 14.06 10.68
CA GLU A 73 9.43 14.97 10.65
C GLU A 73 8.14 14.27 10.22
N LEU A 74 8.23 13.13 9.52
CA LEU A 74 7.06 12.33 9.12
C LEU A 74 6.32 11.72 10.33
N GLU A 75 7.03 11.55 11.45
CA GLU A 75 6.49 11.00 12.68
C GLU A 75 5.99 12.09 13.65
N LYS A 76 6.29 13.37 13.38
CA LYS A 76 5.85 14.48 14.22
C LYS A 76 4.43 14.89 13.87
N THR A 77 3.50 14.67 14.80
CA THR A 77 2.16 15.27 14.73
C THR A 77 2.20 16.72 15.20
N TYR A 78 1.76 17.64 14.34
CA TYR A 78 1.63 19.04 14.69
C TYR A 78 0.21 19.34 15.21
N PRO A 79 0.03 20.30 16.14
CA PRO A 79 -1.30 20.66 16.64
C PRO A 79 -2.30 21.17 15.58
N TYR A 80 -1.80 21.58 14.41
CA TYR A 80 -2.62 22.00 13.27
C TYR A 80 -2.94 20.85 12.30
N ASP A 81 -2.31 19.69 12.45
CA ASP A 81 -2.63 18.51 11.64
C ASP A 81 -3.99 17.95 12.06
N LEU A 82 -4.88 17.76 11.08
CA LEU A 82 -6.25 17.32 11.33
C LEU A 82 -6.30 15.80 11.16
N ASN A 83 -6.59 15.09 12.25
CA ASN A 83 -6.80 13.65 12.19
C ASN A 83 -8.08 13.31 11.42
N ASP A 84 -8.04 12.18 10.71
CA ASP A 84 -9.25 11.62 10.11
C ASP A 84 -10.29 11.32 11.19
N PRO A 85 -11.56 11.71 10.99
CA PRO A 85 -12.59 11.50 11.99
C PRO A 85 -12.96 10.01 12.07
N ASN A 86 -13.07 9.49 13.30
CA ASN A 86 -13.32 8.07 13.56
C ASN A 86 -14.63 7.52 12.96
N ASN A 87 -15.57 8.39 12.58
CA ASN A 87 -16.86 8.04 12.00
C ASN A 87 -16.89 8.16 10.47
N ALA A 88 -15.77 8.45 9.80
CA ALA A 88 -15.66 8.39 8.35
C ALA A 88 -15.70 6.94 7.87
N LYS A 89 -16.56 6.65 6.90
CA LYS A 89 -16.70 5.34 6.25
C LYS A 89 -16.78 5.51 4.75
N THR A 90 -15.90 4.83 4.02
CA THR A 90 -16.00 4.70 2.57
C THR A 90 -16.66 3.37 2.23
N THR A 91 -17.81 3.41 1.56
CA THR A 91 -18.58 2.23 1.14
C THR A 91 -18.65 2.17 -0.38
N ILE A 92 -18.74 0.95 -0.91
CA ILE A 92 -18.85 0.70 -2.35
C ILE A 92 -20.12 -0.11 -2.56
N GLU A 93 -21.04 0.44 -3.32
CA GLU A 93 -22.35 -0.14 -3.63
C GLU A 93 -22.40 -0.54 -5.10
N TYR A 94 -22.97 -1.70 -5.41
CA TYR A 94 -23.17 -2.14 -6.78
C TYR A 94 -24.58 -1.75 -7.25
N ASP A 95 -24.66 -1.07 -8.39
CA ASP A 95 -25.91 -0.73 -9.06
C ASP A 95 -26.21 -1.77 -10.15
N GLU A 96 -27.25 -2.57 -9.94
CA GLU A 96 -27.69 -3.61 -10.87
C GLU A 96 -28.22 -3.06 -12.20
N VAL A 97 -28.75 -1.83 -12.20
CA VAL A 97 -29.38 -1.23 -13.39
C VAL A 97 -28.32 -0.81 -14.40
N THR A 98 -27.24 -0.19 -13.91
CA THR A 98 -26.17 0.31 -14.78
C THR A 98 -24.94 -0.59 -14.81
N GLY A 99 -24.85 -1.58 -13.91
CA GLY A 99 -23.70 -2.49 -13.79
C GLY A 99 -22.44 -1.82 -13.21
N ASN A 100 -22.59 -0.64 -12.61
CA ASN A 100 -21.50 0.17 -12.09
C ASN A 100 -21.39 0.07 -10.57
N TYR A 101 -20.21 0.45 -10.07
CA TYR A 101 -19.90 0.55 -8.66
C TYR A 101 -19.89 2.02 -8.24
N ILE A 102 -20.64 2.36 -7.20
CA ILE A 102 -20.75 3.71 -6.64
C ILE A 102 -19.98 3.74 -5.33
N MET A 103 -18.90 4.51 -5.29
CA MET A 103 -18.11 4.75 -4.08
C MET A 103 -18.64 6.00 -3.37
N ARG A 104 -19.06 5.84 -2.12
CA ARG A 104 -19.55 6.91 -1.24
C ARG A 104 -18.62 7.05 -0.03
N THR A 105 -18.41 8.28 0.43
CA THR A 105 -17.73 8.54 1.70
C THR A 105 -18.68 9.27 2.63
N MET A 106 -19.04 8.61 3.73
CA MET A 106 -20.02 9.02 4.72
C MET A 106 -19.31 9.41 6.02
N ILE A 107 -19.73 10.50 6.66
CA ILE A 107 -19.41 10.81 8.05
C ILE A 107 -20.73 10.80 8.82
N GLY A 108 -20.94 9.76 9.63
CA GLY A 108 -22.26 9.51 10.23
C GLY A 108 -23.31 9.29 9.15
N ASP A 109 -24.30 10.18 9.08
CA ASP A 109 -25.40 10.14 8.12
C ASP A 109 -25.22 11.11 6.93
N MET A 110 -24.10 11.83 6.88
CA MET A 110 -23.83 12.84 5.86
C MET A 110 -22.83 12.35 4.81
N GLU A 111 -23.17 12.52 3.53
CA GLU A 111 -22.23 12.38 2.42
C GLU A 111 -21.27 13.58 2.42
N VAL A 112 -19.97 13.29 2.59
CA VAL A 112 -18.92 14.33 2.66
C VAL A 112 -18.44 14.75 1.28
N THR A 113 -18.49 13.81 0.34
CA THR A 113 -17.95 13.97 -1.01
C THR A 113 -18.96 13.53 -2.05
N THR A 114 -18.81 14.05 -3.27
CA THR A 114 -19.56 13.58 -4.43
C THR A 114 -19.25 12.12 -4.70
N PRO A 115 -20.26 11.24 -4.81
CA PRO A 115 -20.05 9.83 -5.11
C PRO A 115 -19.30 9.67 -6.45
N PHE A 116 -18.34 8.74 -6.46
CA PHE A 116 -17.59 8.40 -7.67
C PHE A 116 -18.13 7.09 -8.26
N VAL A 117 -18.38 7.08 -9.56
CA VAL A 117 -18.92 5.91 -10.26
C VAL A 117 -17.79 5.26 -11.04
N MET A 118 -17.66 3.94 -10.90
CA MET A 118 -16.68 3.10 -11.57
C MET A 118 -17.38 2.00 -12.35
N SER A 119 -16.90 1.72 -13.56
CA SER A 119 -17.22 0.49 -14.26
C SER A 119 -16.67 -0.75 -13.51
N GLY A 120 -17.15 -1.94 -13.89
CA GLY A 120 -16.63 -3.18 -13.32
C GLY A 120 -15.15 -3.44 -13.57
N GLU A 121 -14.56 -2.89 -14.64
CA GLU A 121 -13.12 -2.99 -14.90
C GLU A 121 -12.32 -2.02 -14.01
N GLU A 122 -12.78 -0.78 -13.90
CA GLU A 122 -12.16 0.22 -13.03
C GLU A 122 -12.21 -0.19 -11.55
N TYR A 123 -13.31 -0.81 -11.12
CA TYR A 123 -13.42 -1.35 -9.76
C TYR A 123 -12.38 -2.45 -9.49
N LYS A 124 -12.12 -3.34 -10.46
CA LYS A 124 -11.08 -4.38 -10.32
C LYS A 124 -9.68 -3.78 -10.20
N ALA A 125 -9.38 -2.76 -11.00
CA ALA A 125 -8.10 -2.05 -10.91
C ALA A 125 -7.96 -1.31 -9.57
N TYR A 126 -9.03 -0.66 -9.12
CA TYR A 126 -9.10 0.01 -7.82
C TYR A 126 -8.88 -0.96 -6.66
N SER A 127 -9.58 -2.10 -6.65
CA SER A 127 -9.48 -3.08 -5.55
C SER A 127 -8.09 -3.68 -5.48
N LEU A 128 -7.48 -4.01 -6.63
CA LEU A 128 -6.11 -4.48 -6.70
C LEU A 128 -5.12 -3.47 -6.11
N ARG A 129 -5.24 -2.19 -6.48
CA ARG A 129 -4.38 -1.12 -5.97
C ARG A 129 -4.53 -0.96 -4.46
N ARG A 130 -5.76 -0.97 -3.95
CA ARG A 130 -6.04 -0.89 -2.51
C ARG A 130 -5.37 -2.06 -1.78
N ASP A 131 -5.58 -3.27 -2.26
CA ASP A 131 -5.08 -4.48 -1.60
C ASP A 131 -3.54 -4.51 -1.59
N MET A 132 -2.89 -4.05 -2.67
CA MET A 132 -1.43 -3.87 -2.68
C MET A 132 -0.95 -2.82 -1.68
N ALA A 133 -1.63 -1.68 -1.59
CA ALA A 133 -1.27 -0.62 -0.64
C ALA A 133 -1.41 -1.10 0.80
N ASP A 134 -2.49 -1.81 1.12
CA ASP A 134 -2.73 -2.40 2.44
C ASP A 134 -1.68 -3.47 2.77
N TYR A 135 -1.31 -4.30 1.80
CA TYR A 135 -0.25 -5.29 1.97
C TYR A 135 1.09 -4.64 2.36
N TRP A 136 1.53 -3.61 1.63
CA TRP A 136 2.80 -2.95 1.92
C TRP A 136 2.74 -2.12 3.19
N LYS A 137 1.61 -1.48 3.50
CA LYS A 137 1.39 -0.79 4.77
C LYS A 137 1.55 -1.76 5.96
N ASN A 138 0.92 -2.93 5.89
CA ASN A 138 1.03 -3.95 6.92
C ASN A 138 2.46 -4.46 7.04
N ARG A 139 3.09 -4.83 5.92
CA ARG A 139 4.47 -5.33 5.89
C ARG A 139 5.47 -4.32 6.45
N ASN A 140 5.33 -3.03 6.14
CA ASN A 140 6.18 -1.99 6.69
C ASN A 140 5.96 -1.85 8.21
N SER A 141 4.72 -1.90 8.67
CA SER A 141 4.40 -1.85 10.11
C SER A 141 4.98 -3.05 10.87
N GLU A 142 5.00 -4.24 10.26
CA GLU A 142 5.60 -5.45 10.83
C GLU A 142 7.13 -5.35 10.86
N ALA A 143 7.74 -4.84 9.79
CA ALA A 143 9.19 -4.62 9.74
C ALA A 143 9.64 -3.69 10.86
N MET A 144 8.94 -2.56 11.08
CA MET A 144 9.24 -1.63 12.16
C MET A 144 9.17 -2.28 13.55
N LYS A 145 8.10 -3.04 13.84
CA LYS A 145 7.98 -3.80 15.10
C LYS A 145 9.12 -4.82 15.29
N SER A 146 9.55 -5.48 14.22
CA SER A 146 10.64 -6.47 14.26
C SER A 146 12.00 -5.84 14.56
N TYR A 147 12.26 -4.61 14.08
CA TYR A 147 13.47 -3.88 14.44
C TYR A 147 13.47 -3.51 15.92
N ASP A 148 12.39 -2.96 16.46
CA ASP A 148 12.28 -2.63 17.88
C ASP A 148 12.45 -3.86 18.77
N ASP A 149 11.91 -5.01 18.37
CA ASP A 149 12.05 -6.25 19.14
C ASP A 149 13.48 -6.82 19.14
N LYS A 150 14.21 -6.69 18.03
CA LYS A 150 15.60 -7.19 17.92
C LYS A 150 16.62 -6.30 18.65
N PHE A 151 16.31 -5.04 18.89
CA PHE A 151 17.24 -4.05 19.46
C PHE A 151 16.80 -3.54 20.85
N LYS A 152 15.98 -4.29 21.59
CA LYS A 152 15.61 -3.91 22.96
C LYS A 152 16.86 -3.74 23.83
N LEU A 153 17.06 -2.51 24.32
CA LEU A 153 18.16 -2.14 25.22
C LEU A 153 18.20 -3.01 26.50
N THR A 154 17.05 -3.58 26.90
CA THR A 154 16.93 -4.48 28.06
C THR A 154 17.65 -5.82 27.87
N ASP A 155 17.75 -6.30 26.62
CA ASP A 155 18.33 -7.59 26.29
C ASP A 155 19.78 -7.47 25.79
N MET A 156 20.32 -6.25 25.74
CA MET A 156 21.74 -6.03 25.47
C MET A 156 22.57 -6.52 26.65
N LYS A 157 23.09 -7.76 26.54
CA LYS A 157 24.12 -8.29 27.43
C LYS A 157 25.44 -7.55 27.18
N PHE A 158 25.58 -6.39 27.81
CA PHE A 158 26.83 -5.63 27.79
C PHE A 158 27.88 -6.41 28.57
N SER A 159 28.60 -7.27 27.85
CA SER A 159 29.76 -7.96 28.38
C SER A 159 30.87 -6.93 28.47
N LEU A 160 30.89 -6.16 29.56
CA LEU A 160 32.07 -5.43 30.01
C LEU A 160 33.15 -6.48 30.26
N GLY A 161 33.91 -6.80 29.20
CA GLY A 161 35.02 -7.73 29.27
C GLY A 161 35.99 -7.24 30.33
N ALA A 162 36.06 -7.99 31.44
CA ALA A 162 37.03 -7.82 32.53
C ALA A 162 37.39 -6.36 32.84
N ALA A 163 36.42 -5.52 33.19
CA ALA A 163 36.68 -4.27 33.91
C ALA A 163 36.71 -4.57 35.42
N ASP A 164 37.58 -5.51 35.82
CA ASP A 164 37.93 -5.75 37.22
C ASP A 164 39.40 -6.20 37.29
N LYS A 165 40.31 -5.28 36.97
CA LYS A 165 41.48 -4.88 37.78
C LYS A 165 42.38 -3.89 37.02
#